data_AF-A0A6I9W9E3-F1
#
_entry.id   AF-A0A6I9W9E3-F1
#
_cell.length_a   1.000
_cell.length_b   1.000
_cell.length_c   1.000
_cell.angle_alpha   90.00
_cell.angle_beta   90.00
_cell.angle_gamma   90.00
#
_symmetry.space_group_name_H-M   'P 1'
#
loop_
_entity.id
_entity.type
_entity.pdbx_description
1 polymer ?
#
loop_
_entity_poly.entity_id
_entity_poly.type
_entity_poly.pdbx_seq_one_letter_code
_entity_poly.pdbx_strand_id
1 'polypeptide(L)'
;MASDAEEDRQQEEEKPFAVERAKTGRAKCKKCKCPIEKDQIRIGKFVTNFFSEGKLMPAWHHVTCLFDVFAKQRATTKKIDDPAEDVKGWDQLSDDDRKVILDKLVEFEKTCNYPKLILRKRLIFSKSR
;
A
#
# COMPACT_ATOMS: atom_id res chain seq x y z
N MET A 1 -5.41 31.47 -23.48
CA MET A 1 -6.12 31.90 -22.25
C MET A 1 -7.42 31.10 -22.23
N ALA A 2 -7.61 29.98 -21.51
CA ALA A 2 -7.08 29.38 -20.28
C ALA A 2 -6.84 27.86 -20.51
N SER A 3 -5.68 27.28 -20.22
CA SER A 3 -5.20 26.78 -18.92
C SER A 3 -6.02 25.60 -18.36
N ASP A 4 -5.55 24.41 -18.71
CA ASP A 4 -5.39 23.18 -17.92
C ASP A 4 -6.22 23.00 -16.64
N ALA A 5 -7.05 21.95 -16.62
CA ALA A 5 -7.19 21.02 -15.51
C ALA A 5 -7.96 19.78 -15.98
N GLU A 6 -7.23 18.82 -16.55
CA GLU A 6 -7.74 17.47 -16.80
C GLU A 6 -8.30 16.88 -15.49
N GLU A 7 -9.62 16.79 -15.42
CA GLU A 7 -10.34 16.04 -14.41
C GLU A 7 -10.13 14.54 -14.72
N ASP A 8 -9.04 13.98 -14.19
CA ASP A 8 -8.67 12.57 -14.29
C ASP A 8 -9.75 11.71 -13.61
N ARG A 9 -10.76 11.35 -14.41
CA ARG A 9 -11.74 10.29 -14.14
C ARG A 9 -11.04 8.93 -14.15
N GLN A 10 -10.32 8.60 -13.09
CA GLN A 10 -9.92 7.23 -12.83
C GLN A 10 -10.98 6.55 -11.99
N GLN A 11 -11.85 5.80 -12.69
CA GLN A 11 -12.76 4.81 -12.11
C GLN A 11 -12.02 4.05 -11.00
N GLU A 12 -12.48 4.29 -9.77
CA GLU A 12 -11.97 3.69 -8.55
C GLU A 12 -12.29 2.19 -8.57
N GLU A 13 -11.31 1.36 -8.95
CA GLU A 13 -11.27 0.04 -8.34
C GLU A 13 -11.18 0.27 -6.83
N GLU A 14 -12.23 -0.11 -6.09
CA GLU A 14 -12.36 0.01 -4.64
C GLU A 14 -11.37 -0.91 -3.91
N LYS A 15 -10.07 -0.68 -4.13
CA LYS A 15 -9.00 -1.44 -3.50
C LYS A 15 -8.82 -0.96 -2.05
N PRO A 16 -8.62 -1.86 -1.08
CA PRO A 16 -8.46 -1.49 0.32
C PRO A 16 -7.16 -0.72 0.59
N PHE A 17 -6.17 -0.83 -0.31
CA PHE A 17 -4.89 -0.14 -0.20
C PHE A 17 -4.55 0.62 -1.49
N ALA A 18 -3.67 1.60 -1.36
CA ALA A 18 -3.04 2.32 -2.44
C ALA A 18 -1.54 2.40 -2.19
N VAL A 19 -0.74 2.37 -3.24
CA VAL A 19 0.69 2.63 -3.17
C VAL A 19 1.04 3.75 -4.13
N GLU A 20 1.87 4.67 -3.68
CA GLU A 20 2.46 5.67 -4.56
C GLU A 20 3.85 6.07 -4.05
N ARG A 21 4.64 6.61 -4.98
CA ARG A 21 5.83 7.36 -4.65
C ARG A 21 5.41 8.80 -4.35
N ALA A 22 5.84 9.33 -3.21
CA ALA A 22 5.35 10.61 -2.71
C ALA A 22 5.68 11.76 -3.67
N LYS A 23 4.69 12.22 -4.44
CA LYS A 23 4.83 13.40 -5.33
C LYS A 23 5.13 14.68 -4.53
N THR A 24 4.66 14.74 -3.29
CA THR A 24 4.91 15.85 -2.37
C THR A 24 5.22 15.34 -0.97
N GLY A 25 6.13 16.03 -0.27
CA GLY A 25 6.51 15.73 1.12
C GLY A 25 5.55 16.24 2.20
N ARG A 26 4.28 16.52 1.83
CA ARG A 26 3.27 17.08 2.75
C ARG A 26 2.54 16.02 3.58
N ALA A 27 2.60 14.75 3.17
CA ALA A 27 1.94 13.68 3.88
C ALA A 27 2.71 13.32 5.16
N LYS A 28 1.98 13.00 6.23
CA LYS A 28 2.54 12.50 7.49
C LYS A 28 2.11 11.07 7.69
N CYS A 29 3.04 10.21 8.10
CA CYS A 29 2.73 8.82 8.41
C CYS A 29 1.80 8.75 9.62
N LYS A 30 0.66 8.05 9.51
CA LYS A 30 -0.30 7.92 10.61
C LYS A 30 0.23 7.12 11.82
N LYS A 31 1.26 6.29 11.63
CA LYS A 31 1.87 5.48 12.70
C LYS A 31 2.95 6.22 13.49
N CYS A 32 4.02 6.67 12.82
CA CYS A 32 5.13 7.35 13.49
C CYS A 32 4.97 8.88 13.56
N LYS A 33 3.96 9.45 12.90
CA LYS A 33 3.68 10.90 12.81
C LYS A 33 4.79 11.71 12.12
N CYS A 34 5.85 11.08 11.63
CA CYS A 34 6.90 11.73 10.85
C CYS A 34 6.39 12.13 9.45
N PRO A 35 6.93 13.21 8.87
CA PRO A 35 6.70 13.55 7.47
C PRO A 35 7.27 12.45 6.56
N ILE A 36 6.57 12.18 5.46
CA ILE A 36 7.03 11.31 4.38
C ILE A 36 7.71 12.22 3.36
N GLU A 37 8.97 11.95 3.03
CA GLU A 37 9.74 12.80 2.11
C GLU A 37 9.23 12.70 0.68
N LYS A 38 9.54 13.70 -0.17
CA LYS A 38 9.27 13.59 -1.60
C LYS A 38 10.04 12.40 -2.15
N ASP A 39 9.49 11.76 -3.17
CA ASP A 39 10.10 10.61 -3.85
C ASP A 39 10.22 9.33 -2.99
N GLN A 40 9.72 9.34 -1.76
CA GLN A 40 9.69 8.16 -0.90
C GLN A 40 8.44 7.30 -1.15
N ILE A 41 8.60 5.97 -1.15
CA ILE A 41 7.47 5.03 -1.28
C ILE A 41 6.58 5.12 -0.03
N ARG A 42 5.28 5.28 -0.26
CA ARG A 42 4.26 5.26 0.79
C ARG A 42 3.08 4.38 0.41
N ILE A 43 2.48 3.76 1.41
CA ILE A 43 1.30 2.92 1.25
C ILE A 43 0.14 3.57 2.03
N GLY A 44 -0.94 3.84 1.32
CA GLY A 44 -2.21 4.33 1.85
C GLY A 44 -3.15 3.17 2.15
N LYS A 45 -3.72 3.13 3.35
CA LYS A 45 -4.86 2.25 3.65
C LYS A 45 -6.14 3.07 3.55
N PHE A 46 -7.10 2.67 2.74
CA PHE A 46 -8.39 3.35 2.71
C PHE A 46 -9.13 3.04 4.00
N VAL A 47 -9.44 4.10 4.74
CA VAL A 47 -10.21 4.02 5.98
C VAL A 47 -11.39 4.97 5.88
N THR A 48 -12.54 4.52 6.37
CA THR A 48 -13.69 5.39 6.56
C THR A 48 -13.36 6.36 7.68
N ASN A 49 -13.40 7.65 7.40
CA ASN A 49 -13.22 8.66 8.44
C ASN A 49 -14.57 9.04 9.02
N PHE A 50 -14.78 8.77 10.32
CA PHE A 50 -16.03 9.08 11.02
C PHE A 50 -16.38 10.58 10.99
N PHE A 51 -15.38 11.45 10.86
CA PHE A 51 -15.56 12.89 10.86
C PHE A 51 -16.01 13.47 9.51
N SER A 52 -15.74 12.79 8.40
CA SER A 52 -16.04 13.29 7.06
C SER A 52 -16.99 12.32 6.37
N GLU A 53 -18.26 12.40 6.73
CA GLU A 53 -19.44 11.87 6.02
C GLU A 53 -19.23 10.51 5.31
N GLY A 54 -18.57 9.57 5.99
CA GLY A 54 -18.31 8.23 5.45
C GLY A 54 -17.32 8.15 4.28
N LYS A 55 -16.67 9.25 3.89
CA LYS A 55 -15.70 9.26 2.78
C LYS A 55 -14.48 8.40 3.12
N LEU A 56 -14.13 7.51 2.18
CA LEU A 56 -12.90 6.74 2.22
C LEU A 56 -11.72 7.69 1.94
N MET A 57 -10.79 7.79 2.88
CA MET A 57 -9.56 8.55 2.70
C MET A 57 -8.34 7.64 2.84
N PRO A 58 -7.31 7.81 1.99
CA PRO A 58 -6.07 7.05 2.12
C PRO A 58 -5.29 7.53 3.35
N ALA A 59 -5.17 6.66 4.34
CA ALA A 59 -4.28 6.85 5.48
C ALA A 59 -2.85 6.46 5.07
N TRP A 60 -2.02 7.45 4.77
CA TRP A 60 -0.62 7.26 4.35
C TRP A 60 0.28 6.75 5.48
N HIS A 61 1.11 5.76 5.14
CA HIS A 61 2.11 5.17 6.01
C HIS A 61 3.42 4.96 5.25
N HIS A 62 4.54 4.98 5.98
CA HIS A 62 5.77 4.39 5.46
C HIS A 62 5.58 2.89 5.27
N VAL A 63 6.28 2.32 4.30
CA VAL A 63 6.26 0.87 4.01
C VAL A 63 6.48 0.07 5.30
N THR A 64 7.55 0.36 6.05
CA THR A 64 7.88 -0.31 7.33
C THR A 64 6.82 -0.11 8.42
N CYS A 65 6.31 1.12 8.52
CA CYS A 65 5.30 1.47 9.52
C CYS A 65 3.98 0.75 9.30
N LEU A 66 3.59 0.52 8.05
CA LEU A 66 2.38 -0.22 7.72
C LEU A 66 2.48 -1.68 8.19
N PHE A 67 3.62 -2.35 7.96
CA PHE A 67 3.84 -3.72 8.43
C PHE A 67 3.84 -3.81 9.97
N ASP A 68 4.39 -2.82 10.67
CA ASP A 68 4.28 -2.76 12.14
C ASP A 68 2.82 -2.53 12.61
N VAL A 69 1.99 -1.88 11.81
CA VAL A 69 0.54 -1.79 12.07
C VAL A 69 -0.10 -3.16 11.86
N PHE A 70 0.20 -3.87 10.76
CA PHE A 70 -0.33 -5.21 10.50
C PHE A 70 0.08 -6.24 11.54
N ALA A 71 1.30 -6.13 12.11
CA ALA A 71 1.79 -7.00 13.18
C ALA A 71 0.91 -6.90 14.44
N LYS A 72 0.39 -5.70 14.72
CA LYS A 72 -0.43 -5.40 15.90
C LYS A 72 -1.93 -5.57 15.64
N GLN A 73 -2.34 -5.58 14.38
CA GLN A 73 -3.75 -5.73 14.00
C GLN A 73 -4.21 -7.18 14.14
N ARG A 74 -5.48 -7.33 14.57
CA ARG A 74 -6.13 -8.64 14.73
C ARG A 74 -6.19 -9.37 13.38
N ALA A 75 -6.11 -10.70 13.39
CA ALA A 75 -6.18 -11.53 12.19
C ALA A 75 -7.47 -11.33 11.36
N THR A 76 -8.53 -10.79 11.97
CA THR A 76 -9.81 -10.48 11.30
C THR A 76 -9.79 -9.18 10.49
N THR A 77 -8.73 -8.36 10.59
CA THR A 77 -8.60 -7.12 9.82
C THR A 77 -8.01 -7.43 8.45
N LYS A 78 -8.59 -6.86 7.38
CA LYS A 78 -8.02 -6.97 6.03
C LYS A 78 -6.54 -6.54 6.02
N LYS A 79 -5.68 -7.44 5.57
CA LYS A 79 -4.24 -7.26 5.31
C LYS A 79 -4.03 -7.23 3.80
N ILE A 80 -2.80 -6.97 3.38
CA ILE A 80 -2.41 -7.11 1.97
C ILE A 80 -2.07 -8.59 1.78
N ASP A 81 -2.93 -9.33 1.11
CA ASP A 81 -2.71 -10.74 0.77
C ASP A 81 -2.08 -10.83 -0.62
N ASP A 82 -2.66 -10.13 -1.61
CA ASP A 82 -2.13 -10.05 -2.98
C ASP A 82 -1.84 -8.59 -3.36
N PRO A 83 -0.57 -8.13 -3.33
CA PRO A 83 -0.25 -6.73 -3.57
C PRO A 83 -0.66 -6.21 -4.97
N ALA A 84 -0.80 -7.08 -5.97
CA ALA A 84 -1.26 -6.69 -7.30
C ALA A 84 -2.77 -6.40 -7.37
N GLU A 85 -3.57 -7.12 -6.58
CA GLU A 85 -5.03 -7.05 -6.60
C GLU A 85 -5.55 -6.10 -5.51
N ASP A 86 -4.94 -6.12 -4.32
CA ASP A 86 -5.38 -5.36 -3.15
C ASP A 86 -4.85 -3.92 -3.09
N VAL A 87 -3.85 -3.58 -3.92
CA VAL A 87 -3.16 -2.29 -3.87
C VAL A 87 -3.33 -1.50 -5.17
N LYS A 88 -4.03 -0.37 -5.09
CA LYS A 88 -4.16 0.59 -6.19
C LYS A 88 -2.80 1.23 -6.50
N GLY A 89 -2.46 1.33 -7.77
CA GLY A 89 -1.21 1.97 -8.23
C GLY A 89 0.00 1.03 -8.26
N TRP A 90 -0.15 -0.26 -7.97
CA TRP A 90 0.94 -1.23 -8.00
C TRP A 90 1.68 -1.28 -9.35
N ASP A 91 0.96 -1.18 -10.47
CA ASP A 91 1.52 -1.22 -11.81
C ASP A 91 2.33 0.04 -12.20
N GLN A 92 2.09 1.15 -11.50
CA GLN A 92 2.79 2.42 -11.73
C GLN A 92 4.12 2.53 -10.97
N LEU A 93 4.43 1.56 -10.10
CA LEU A 93 5.70 1.53 -9.38
C LEU A 93 6.81 0.91 -10.24
N SER A 94 8.02 1.45 -10.09
CA SER A 94 9.22 0.83 -10.63
C SER A 94 9.45 -0.56 -10.03
N ASP A 95 10.12 -1.44 -10.79
CA ASP A 95 10.47 -2.80 -10.38
C ASP A 95 11.27 -2.85 -9.07
N ASP A 96 12.12 -1.85 -8.83
CA ASP A 96 12.89 -1.73 -7.59
C ASP A 96 11.97 -1.49 -6.38
N ASP A 97 11.06 -0.53 -6.50
CA ASP A 97 10.09 -0.19 -5.45
C ASP A 97 9.14 -1.37 -5.17
N ARG A 98 8.69 -2.06 -6.22
CA ARG A 98 7.88 -3.29 -6.12
C ARG A 98 8.62 -4.37 -5.35
N LYS A 99 9.90 -4.59 -5.67
CA LYS A 99 10.74 -5.57 -4.97
C LYS A 99 10.92 -5.24 -3.49
N VAL A 100 11.07 -3.96 -3.12
CA VAL A 100 11.16 -3.55 -1.71
C VAL A 100 9.89 -3.93 -0.95
N ILE A 101 8.70 -3.70 -1.52
CA ILE A 101 7.44 -4.05 -0.86
C ILE A 101 7.28 -5.57 -0.76
N LEU A 102 7.63 -6.31 -1.80
CA LEU A 102 7.61 -7.78 -1.79
C LEU A 102 8.57 -8.37 -0.74
N ASP A 103 9.79 -7.83 -0.62
CA ASP A 103 10.75 -8.24 0.40
C ASP A 103 10.20 -8.01 1.81
N LYS A 104 9.56 -6.85 2.05
CA LYS A 104 8.92 -6.54 3.33
C LYS A 104 7.71 -7.42 3.62
N LEU A 105 6.94 -7.83 2.62
CA LEU A 105 5.87 -8.82 2.79
C LEU A 105 6.43 -10.17 3.23
N VAL A 106 7.48 -10.66 2.56
CA VAL A 106 8.13 -11.93 2.91
C VAL A 106 8.73 -11.88 4.32
N GLU A 107 9.36 -10.77 4.70
CA GLU A 107 9.85 -10.58 6.07
C GLU A 107 8.72 -10.55 7.10
N PHE A 108 7.61 -9.89 6.76
CA PHE A 108 6.43 -9.85 7.61
C PHE A 108 5.80 -11.24 7.82
N GLU A 109 5.76 -12.07 6.78
CA GLU A 109 5.28 -13.46 6.87
C GLU A 109 6.20 -14.35 7.72
N LYS A 110 7.51 -14.08 7.75
CA LYS A 110 8.45 -14.81 8.62
C LYS A 110 8.30 -14.41 10.08
N THR A 111 8.12 -13.12 10.34
CA THR A 111 8.04 -12.56 11.70
C THR A 111 6.67 -12.78 12.35
N CYS A 112 5.60 -12.79 11.57
CA CYS A 112 4.28 -13.16 12.04
C CYS A 112 4.05 -14.65 11.80
N ASN A 113 3.93 -15.45 12.87
CA ASN A 113 3.48 -16.85 12.79
C ASN A 113 1.99 -16.93 12.41
N TYR A 114 1.65 -16.47 11.20
CA TYR A 114 0.34 -16.62 10.58
C TYR A 114 0.24 -18.06 10.05
N PRO A 115 -0.86 -18.79 10.28
CA PRO A 115 -1.01 -20.13 9.74
C PRO A 115 -0.87 -20.07 8.21
N LYS A 116 0.10 -20.84 7.69
CA LYS A 116 0.61 -20.87 6.32
C LYS A 116 -0.42 -21.29 5.25
N LEU A 117 -1.54 -20.57 5.08
CA LEU A 117 -2.64 -21.04 4.22
C LEU A 117 -2.92 -20.24 2.95
N ILE A 118 -2.14 -19.21 2.59
CA ILE A 118 -2.48 -18.42 1.39
C ILE A 118 -1.36 -18.24 0.35
N LEU A 119 -0.08 -18.36 0.72
CA LEU A 119 1.00 -18.19 -0.28
C LEU A 119 1.39 -19.52 -0.96
N ARG A 120 0.47 -20.13 -1.70
CA ARG A 120 0.76 -21.33 -2.50
C ARG A 120 0.48 -21.22 -4.00
N LYS A 121 0.30 -20.01 -4.54
CA LYS A 121 -0.07 -19.88 -5.96
C LYS A 121 0.75 -19.00 -6.89
N ARG A 122 1.84 -18.34 -6.46
CA ARG A 122 2.57 -17.48 -7.42
C ARG A 122 4.08 -17.34 -7.26
N LEU A 123 4.76 -18.41 -6.86
CA LEU A 123 6.19 -18.60 -7.18
C LEU A 123 6.32 -19.50 -8.43
N ILE A 124 5.88 -18.97 -9.57
CA ILE A 124 6.29 -19.42 -10.90
C ILE A 124 6.73 -18.22 -11.73
N PHE A 125 7.64 -17.41 -11.17
CA PHE A 125 8.53 -16.59 -12.01
C PHE A 125 9.90 -17.28 -12.04
N SER A 126 9.90 -18.46 -12.66
CA SER A 126 11.08 -19.32 -12.78
C SER A 126 11.41 -19.44 -14.26
N LYS A 127 12.43 -18.69 -14.70
CA LYS A 127 13.27 -18.93 -15.88
C LYS A 127 12.54 -19.22 -17.20
N SER A 128 12.56 -18.22 -18.08
CA SER A 128 12.80 -18.50 -19.50
C SER A 128 14.07 -17.79 -19.92
N ARG A 129 15.03 -18.61 -20.34
CA ARG A 129 16.16 -18.23 -21.18
C ARG A 129 15.66 -17.67 -22.50
#